data_AF-A0A967VQY3-F1
#
_entry.id   AF-A0A967VQY3-F1
#
_cell.length_a   1.000
_cell.length_b   1.000
_cell.length_c   1.000
_cell.angle_alpha   90.00
_cell.angle_beta   90.00
_cell.angle_gamma   90.00
#
_symmetry.space_group_name_H-M   'P 1'
#
loop_
_entity.id
_entity.type
_entity.pdbx_description
1 polymer ?
#
loop_
_entity_poly.entity_id
_entity_poly.type
_entity_poly.pdbx_seq_one_letter_code
_entity_poly.pdbx_strand_id
1 'polypeptide(L)'
;DVLALMDHHGIETAHLMGVSMGTIVVRTVAELAPERVRSLVLPGAIARLDTLARVLVALAHLAKRFVPHLWLYRFNAWIVLPLWGHP
;
A
#
# COMPACT_ATOMS: atom_id res chain seq x y z
N ASP A 1 -8.82 -8.43 -16.51
CA ASP A 1 -7.85 -8.35 -17.62
C ASP A 1 -7.01 -9.62 -17.75
N VAL A 2 -6.18 -9.97 -16.76
CA VAL A 2 -5.34 -11.20 -16.78
C VAL A 2 -6.14 -12.47 -17.13
N LEU A 3 -7.29 -12.71 -16.48
CA LEU A 3 -8.13 -13.88 -16.75
C LEU A 3 -8.71 -13.87 -18.17
N ALA A 4 -9.14 -12.71 -18.67
CA ALA A 4 -9.68 -12.57 -20.02
C ALA A 4 -8.60 -12.84 -21.08
N LEU A 5 -7.35 -12.44 -20.83
CA LEU A 5 -6.21 -12.77 -21.68
C LEU A 5 -5.91 -14.27 -21.67
N MET A 6 -5.97 -14.91 -20.49
CA MET A 6 -5.83 -16.36 -20.38
C MET A 6 -6.93 -17.09 -21.16
N ASP A 7 -8.19 -16.64 -21.06
CA ASP A 7 -9.32 -17.21 -21.79
C ASP A 7 -9.15 -17.03 -23.31
N HIS A 8 -8.73 -15.83 -23.74
CA HIS A 8 -8.48 -15.54 -25.15
C HIS A 8 -7.39 -16.44 -25.76
N HIS A 9 -6.38 -16.80 -24.97
CA HIS A 9 -5.29 -17.70 -25.40
C HIS A 9 -5.53 -19.17 -25.04
N GLY A 10 -6.68 -19.55 -24.46
CA GLY A 10 -6.98 -20.93 -24.07
C GLY A 10 -6.07 -21.47 -22.95
N ILE A 11 -5.53 -20.59 -22.10
CA ILE A 11 -4.68 -20.97 -20.98
C ILE A 11 -5.56 -21.32 -19.79
N GLU A 12 -5.69 -22.62 -19.49
CA GLU A 12 -6.47 -23.08 -18.34
C GLU A 12 -5.81 -22.73 -17.01
N THR A 13 -4.51 -22.94 -16.87
CA THR A 13 -3.76 -22.64 -15.64
C THR A 13 -2.41 -22.01 -15.94
N ALA A 14 -1.94 -21.13 -15.06
CA ALA A 14 -0.66 -20.44 -15.22
C ALA A 14 0.14 -20.38 -13.91
N HIS A 15 1.46 -20.31 -14.05
CA HIS A 15 2.36 -19.88 -12.97
C HIS A 15 2.41 -18.35 -12.99
N LEU A 16 2.01 -17.70 -11.90
CA LEU A 16 1.95 -16.25 -11.84
C LEU A 16 3.13 -15.70 -11.04
N MET A 17 3.75 -14.66 -11.57
CA MET A 17 4.82 -13.91 -10.90
C MET A 17 4.49 -12.43 -10.92
N GLY A 18 4.48 -11.81 -9.74
CA GLY A 18 4.31 -10.37 -9.61
C GLY A 18 5.58 -9.73 -9.07
N VAL A 19 5.94 -8.54 -9.56
CA VAL A 19 7.04 -7.73 -9.01
C VAL A 19 6.50 -6.37 -8.61
N SER A 20 6.89 -5.86 -7.43
CA SER A 20 6.39 -4.58 -6.89
C SER A 20 4.85 -4.56 -6.86
N MET A 21 4.18 -3.52 -7.37
CA MET A 21 2.71 -3.46 -7.45
C MET A 21 2.07 -4.66 -8.18
N GLY A 22 2.78 -5.28 -9.13
CA GLY A 22 2.32 -6.48 -9.83
C GLY A 22 2.04 -7.65 -8.89
N THR A 23 2.62 -7.67 -7.68
CA THR A 23 2.34 -8.68 -6.65
C THR A 23 0.92 -8.59 -6.12
N ILE A 24 0.36 -7.37 -6.05
CA ILE A 24 -1.04 -7.17 -5.65
C ILE A 24 -1.95 -7.77 -6.74
N VAL A 25 -1.66 -7.48 -8.01
CA VAL A 25 -2.45 -7.96 -9.15
C VAL A 25 -2.49 -9.49 -9.19
N VAL A 26 -1.33 -10.16 -9.19
CA VAL A 26 -1.31 -11.64 -9.27
C VAL A 26 -1.87 -12.31 -8.02
N ARG A 27 -1.79 -11.65 -6.86
CA ARG A 27 -2.40 -12.12 -5.61
C ARG A 27 -3.91 -12.03 -5.67
N THR A 28 -4.45 -10.91 -6.16
CA THR A 28 -5.89 -10.75 -6.39
C THR A 28 -6.41 -11.78 -7.41
N VAL A 29 -5.64 -12.08 -8.47
CA VAL A 29 -6.02 -13.15 -9.41
C VAL A 29 -6.07 -14.52 -8.71
N ALA A 30 -5.06 -14.84 -7.89
CA ALA A 30 -5.04 -16.08 -7.12
C ALA A 30 -6.15 -16.19 -6.07
N GLU A 31 -6.63 -15.06 -5.53
CA GLU A 31 -7.76 -15.01 -4.60
C GLU A 31 -9.11 -15.16 -5.32
N LEU A 32 -9.27 -14.56 -6.50
CA LEU A 32 -10.52 -14.56 -7.26
C LEU A 32 -10.74 -15.85 -8.07
N ALA A 33 -9.67 -16.45 -8.59
CA ALA A 33 -9.72 -17.62 -9.47
C ALA A 33 -8.55 -18.58 -9.16
N PRO A 34 -8.49 -19.16 -7.95
CA PRO A 34 -7.38 -20.01 -7.51
C PRO A 34 -7.15 -21.23 -8.42
N GLU A 35 -8.21 -21.77 -9.02
CA GLU A 35 -8.15 -22.89 -9.97
C GLU A 35 -7.34 -22.57 -11.23
N ARG A 36 -7.19 -21.28 -11.56
CA ARG A 36 -6.42 -20.80 -12.71
C ARG A 36 -4.92 -20.62 -12.38
N VAL A 37 -4.50 -20.80 -11.13
CA VAL A 37 -3.14 -20.53 -10.65
C VAL A 37 -2.44 -21.81 -10.20
N ARG A 38 -1.43 -22.26 -10.95
CA ARG A 38 -0.65 -23.47 -10.63
C ARG A 38 0.43 -23.20 -9.57
N SER A 39 1.07 -22.03 -9.62
CA SER A 39 1.92 -21.54 -8.53
C SER A 39 2.01 -20.02 -8.57
N LEU A 40 2.39 -19.42 -7.43
CA LEU A 40 2.48 -17.98 -7.27
C LEU A 40 3.86 -17.61 -6.71
N VAL A 41 4.59 -16.76 -7.44
CA VAL A 41 5.91 -16.26 -7.05
C VAL A 41 5.83 -14.76 -6.79
N LEU A 42 6.23 -14.35 -5.60
CA LEU A 42 6.05 -12.99 -5.08
C LEU A 42 7.40 -12.34 -4.69
N PRO A 43 8.38 -12.23 -5.61
CA PRO A 43 9.70 -11.70 -5.30
C PRO A 43 9.62 -10.19 -5.01
N GLY A 44 10.09 -9.81 -3.83
CA GLY A 44 9.98 -8.42 -3.37
C GLY A 44 8.55 -7.98 -3.10
N ALA A 45 7.58 -8.92 -3.10
CA ALA A 45 6.22 -8.62 -2.71
C ALA A 45 6.20 -8.13 -1.28
N ILE A 46 5.38 -7.13 -1.12
CA ILE A 46 5.48 -6.20 -0.03
C ILE A 46 4.79 -6.80 1.21
N ALA A 47 5.25 -7.94 1.71
CA ALA A 47 5.15 -8.29 3.14
C ALA A 47 5.73 -7.14 4.00
N ARG A 48 6.59 -6.31 3.38
CA ARG A 48 7.14 -5.07 3.91
C ARG A 48 6.15 -3.91 4.09
N LEU A 49 4.99 -3.83 3.43
CA LEU A 49 4.05 -2.70 3.63
C LEU A 49 3.41 -2.88 4.98
N ASP A 50 3.08 -4.12 5.33
CA ASP A 50 2.48 -4.44 6.61
C ASP A 50 3.46 -4.21 7.79
N THR A 51 4.76 -4.46 7.58
CA THR A 51 5.80 -4.17 8.58
C THR A 51 6.20 -2.69 8.59
N LEU A 52 6.37 -2.04 7.43
CA LEU A 52 6.73 -0.62 7.35
C LEU A 52 5.57 0.27 7.77
N ALA A 53 4.32 -0.09 7.48
CA ALA A 53 3.13 0.56 8.02
C ALA A 53 3.02 0.33 9.52
N ARG A 54 3.25 -0.88 10.04
CA ARG A 54 3.32 -1.10 11.51
C ARG A 54 4.41 -0.27 12.17
N VAL A 55 5.59 -0.18 11.56
CA VAL A 55 6.70 0.63 12.06
C VAL A 55 6.34 2.11 12.00
N LEU A 56 5.79 2.62 10.90
CA LEU A 56 5.34 4.00 10.76
C LEU A 56 4.23 4.35 11.77
N VAL A 57 3.25 3.46 11.96
CA VAL A 57 2.18 3.61 12.95
C VAL A 57 2.76 3.59 14.36
N ALA A 58 3.67 2.67 14.67
CA ALA A 58 4.35 2.63 15.96
C ALA A 58 5.19 3.89 16.22
N LEU A 59 5.92 4.37 15.20
CA LEU A 59 6.69 5.61 15.25
C LEU A 59 5.75 6.81 15.43
N ALA A 60 4.61 6.85 14.76
CA ALA A 60 3.59 7.88 14.90
C ALA A 60 2.93 7.86 16.29
N HIS A 61 2.69 6.68 16.87
CA HIS A 61 2.20 6.53 18.24
C HIS A 61 3.24 6.97 19.28
N LEU A 62 4.52 6.67 19.06
CA LEU A 62 5.62 7.13 19.93
C LEU A 62 5.83 8.64 19.80
N ALA A 63 5.84 9.15 18.57
CA ALA A 63 5.96 10.58 18.28
C ALA A 63 4.78 11.37 18.82
N LYS A 64 3.56 10.81 18.86
CA LYS A 64 2.39 11.43 19.53
C LYS A 64 2.66 11.82 20.99
N ARG A 65 3.59 11.15 21.68
CA ARG A 65 3.98 11.49 23.06
C ARG A 65 4.92 12.70 23.13
N PHE A 66 5.65 12.99 22.06
CA PHE A 66 6.59 14.10 21.95
C PHE A 66 6.06 15.29 21.14
N VAL A 67 5.08 15.06 20.26
CA VAL A 67 4.41 16.09 19.46
C VAL A 67 3.15 16.47 20.23
N PRO A 68 3.15 17.60 20.97
CA PRO A 68 1.93 18.10 21.57
C PRO A 68 0.97 18.46 20.43
N HIS A 69 -0.32 18.20 20.60
CA HIS A 69 -1.38 18.59 19.64
C HIS A 69 -1.26 20.06 19.18
N LEU A 70 -0.71 20.93 20.02
CA LEU A 70 -0.41 22.32 19.68
C LEU A 70 0.62 22.50 18.56
N TRP A 71 1.59 21.60 18.36
CA TRP A 71 2.62 21.76 17.31
C TRP A 71 2.03 21.59 15.91
N LEU A 72 1.19 20.58 15.70
CA LEU A 72 0.48 20.38 14.44
C LEU A 72 -0.51 21.52 14.16
N TYR A 73 -1.19 22.00 15.21
CA TYR A 73 -2.06 23.18 15.10
C TYR A 73 -1.26 24.43 14.77
N ARG A 74 -0.10 24.66 15.42
CA ARG A 74 0.75 25.83 15.18
C ARG A 74 1.43 25.80 13.82
N PHE A 75 1.79 24.62 13.31
CA PHE A 75 2.31 24.43 11.96
C PHE A 75 1.24 24.66 10.89
N ASN A 76 0.06 24.03 11.03
CA ASN A 76 -1.06 24.28 10.11
C ASN A 76 -1.54 25.73 10.20
N ALA A 77 -1.59 26.32 11.40
CA ALA A 77 -1.90 27.73 11.59
C ALA A 77 -0.88 28.61 10.86
N TRP A 78 0.42 28.30 10.90
CA TRP A 78 1.42 29.08 10.19
C TRP A 78 1.30 29.01 8.65
N ILE A 79 0.78 27.91 8.11
CA ILE A 79 0.53 27.75 6.67
C ILE A 79 -0.81 28.38 6.25
N VAL A 80 -1.85 28.24 7.07
CA VAL A 80 -3.24 28.63 6.75
C VAL A 80 -3.56 30.06 7.18
N LEU A 81 -2.99 30.54 8.29
CA LEU A 81 -3.10 31.94 8.69
C LEU A 81 -1.90 32.71 8.13
N PRO A 82 -2.09 33.50 7.05
CA PRO A 82 -1.15 34.57 6.79
C PRO A 82 -1.24 35.50 8.02
N LEU A 83 -0.13 35.73 8.71
CA LEU A 83 -0.01 36.72 9.79
C LEU A 83 -0.26 38.12 9.20
N TRP A 84 -1.51 38.46 8.94
CA TRP A 84 -1.96 39.76 8.48
C TRP A 84 -2.89 40.31 9.54
N GLY A 85 -2.33 41.23 10.32
CA GLY A 85 -3.06 41.99 11.30
C GLY A 85 -2.80 41.53 12.72
N HIS A 86 -1.81 42.16 13.35
CA HIS A 86 -2.09 42.86 14.59
C HIS A 86 -1.32 44.20 14.59
N PRO A 87 -1.91 45.25 15.19
CA PRO A 87 -1.83 46.66 14.78
C PRO A 87 -0.52 47.38 15.12
#